data_AF-A0A4X2KIC1-F1
#
_entry.id   AF-A0A4X2KIC1-F1
#
_cell.length_a   1.000
_cell.length_b   1.000
_cell.length_c   1.000
_cell.angle_alpha   90.00
_cell.angle_beta   90.00
_cell.angle_gamma   90.00
#
_symmetry.space_group_name_H-M   'P 1'
#
loop_
_entity.id
_entity.type
_entity.pdbx_description
1 polymer ?
#
loop_
_entity_poly.entity_id
_entity_poly.type
_entity_poly.pdbx_seq_one_letter_code
_entity_poly.pdbx_strand_id
1 'polypeptide(L)' 'MAAEGTRSVLFVCLGNICRSPIAESVFWKLVADQNISDKWRIDSAATSAYEIGNSPHYRGQTCMQKHGITMNHIARFFH' A
#
# COMPACT_ATOMS: atom_id res chain seq x y z
N MET A 1 12.31 -8.21 25.52
CA MET A 1 12.80 -7.64 24.24
C MET A 1 12.55 -6.14 24.30
N ALA A 2 13.52 -5.31 23.91
CA ALA A 2 13.40 -3.86 23.96
C ALA A 2 12.20 -3.40 23.13
N ALA A 3 11.48 -2.37 23.58
CA ALA A 3 10.37 -1.77 22.86
C ALA A 3 10.90 -1.10 21.58
N GLU A 4 11.00 -1.84 20.49
CA GLU A 4 11.18 -1.25 19.16
C GLU A 4 9.90 -0.47 18.85
N GLY A 5 10.01 0.86 18.76
CA GLY A 5 8.89 1.72 18.40
C GLY A 5 8.30 1.36 17.04
N THR A 6 7.00 1.56 16.88
CA THR A 6 6.28 1.36 15.62
C THR A 6 6.92 2.22 14.51
N ARG A 7 7.33 1.58 13.42
CA ARG A 7 7.87 2.23 12.22
C ARG A 7 6.73 2.59 11.27
N SER A 8 6.89 3.63 10.47
CA SER A 8 5.88 4.05 9.49
C SER A 8 6.48 4.21 8.09
N VAL A 9 5.71 3.85 7.07
CA VAL A 9 6.06 4.04 5.66
C VAL A 9 4.83 4.49 4.87
N LEU A 10 5.04 5.48 3.99
CA LEU A 10 4.04 5.98 3.06
C LEU A 10 4.56 5.84 1.63
N PHE A 11 3.92 5.00 0.83
CA PHE A 11 4.26 4.87 -0.60
C PHE A 11 3.53 5.92 -1.41
N VAL A 12 4.25 6.66 -2.25
CA VAL A 12 3.68 7.79 -2.99
C VAL A 12 3.90 7.63 -4.50
N CYS A 13 2.86 7.88 -5.28
CA CYS A 13 2.98 8.07 -6.73
C CYS A 13 2.00 9.15 -7.20
N LEU A 14 1.94 9.43 -8.51
CA LEU A 14 1.11 10.52 -9.03
C LEU A 14 -0.37 10.39 -8.64
N GLY A 15 -1.00 9.25 -8.96
CA GLY A 15 -2.45 9.08 -8.82
C GLY A 15 -2.90 8.03 -7.81
N ASN A 16 -1.98 7.36 -7.10
CA ASN A 16 -2.33 6.37 -6.06
C ASN A 16 -3.30 5.24 -6.47
N ILE A 17 -3.31 4.88 -7.75
CA ILE A 17 -4.12 3.76 -8.28
C ILE A 17 -3.29 2.62 -8.86
N CYS A 18 -2.01 2.84 -9.20
CA CYS A 18 -1.19 1.83 -9.89
C CYS A 18 0.03 1.42 -9.07
N ARG A 19 1.05 2.28 -8.99
CA ARG A 19 2.35 1.92 -8.40
C ARG A 19 2.34 1.85 -6.88
N SER A 20 1.85 2.91 -6.22
CA SER A 20 1.92 2.98 -4.76
C SER A 20 1.00 1.98 -4.04
N PRO A 21 -0.24 1.66 -4.50
CA PRO A 21 -1.04 0.64 -3.84
C PRO A 21 -0.48 -0.79 -4.03
N ILE A 22 0.23 -1.03 -5.14
CA ILE A 22 0.97 -2.30 -5.35
C ILE A 22 2.09 -2.40 -4.31
N ALA A 23 2.90 -1.35 -4.17
CA ALA A 23 4.01 -1.32 -3.21
C ALA A 23 3.51 -1.51 -1.76
N GLU A 24 2.42 -0.85 -1.38
CA GLU A 24 1.75 -1.03 -0.10
C GLU A 24 1.35 -2.49 0.15
N SER A 25 0.64 -3.10 -0.79
CA SER A 25 0.14 -4.48 -0.65
C SER A 25 1.27 -5.51 -0.61
N VAL A 26 2.33 -5.31 -1.41
CA VAL A 26 3.54 -6.13 -1.37
C VAL A 26 4.25 -5.98 -0.02
N PHE A 27 4.43 -4.75 0.47
CA PHE A 27 5.12 -4.51 1.73
C PHE A 27 4.33 -5.08 2.91
N TRP A 28 2.99 -4.94 2.90
CA TRP A 28 2.10 -5.56 3.88
C TRP A 28 2.28 -7.09 3.92
N LYS A 29 2.32 -7.75 2.76
CA LYS A 29 2.57 -9.19 2.67
C LYS A 29 3.93 -9.57 3.26
N LEU A 30 4.98 -8.81 2.96
CA LEU A 30 6.34 -9.08 3.46
C LEU A 30 6.43 -8.98 4.99
N VAL A 31 5.79 -7.98 5.61
CA VAL A 31 5.79 -7.84 7.07
C VAL A 31 4.89 -8.87 7.75
N ALA A 32 3.79 -9.27 7.10
CA ALA A 32 2.90 -10.31 7.59
C ALA A 32 3.61 -11.68 7.58
N ASP A 33 4.32 -12.01 6.50
CA ASP A 33 5.08 -13.27 6.38
C ASP A 33 6.21 -13.39 7.41
N GLN A 34 6.74 -12.25 7.86
CA GLN A 34 7.79 -12.17 8.87
C GLN A 34 7.24 -12.03 10.30
N ASN A 35 5.91 -12.02 10.50
CA ASN A 35 5.27 -11.81 11.80
C ASN A 35 5.72 -10.52 12.51
N ILE A 36 5.85 -9.43 11.76
CA ILE A 36 6.24 -8.11 12.29
C ILE A 36 5.27 -7.00 11.86
N SER A 37 4.08 -7.34 11.40
CA SER A 37 3.07 -6.38 10.92
C SER A 37 2.62 -5.39 12.00
N ASP A 38 2.58 -5.83 13.26
CA ASP A 38 2.31 -5.06 14.47
C ASP A 38 3.35 -3.95 14.73
N LYS A 39 4.54 -4.05 14.12
CA LYS A 39 5.61 -3.04 14.22
C LYS A 39 5.55 -1.98 13.12
N TRP A 40 4.61 -2.08 12.18
CA TRP A 40 4.56 -1.20 11.00
C TRP A 40 3.20 -0.53 10.80
N ARG A 41 3.22 0.78 10.58
CA ARG A 41 2.13 1.52 9.95
C ARG A 41 2.44 1.68 8.46
N ILE A 42 1.59 1.13 7.61
CA ILE A 42 1.79 1.08 6.16
C ILE A 42 0.61 1.80 5.50
N ASP A 43 0.88 2.64 4.51
CA ASP A 43 -0.13 3.39 3.78
C ASP A 43 0.40 3.78 2.40
N SER A 44 -0.49 4.24 1.51
CA SER A 44 -0.11 4.85 0.25
C SER A 44 -0.96 6.07 -0.09
N ALA A 45 -0.36 7.05 -0.78
CA ALA A 45 -1.04 8.28 -1.18
C ALA A 45 -0.63 8.81 -2.57
N ALA A 46 -1.36 9.80 -3.05
CA ALA A 46 -1.18 10.47 -4.33
C ALA A 46 -0.51 11.84 -4.14
N THR A 47 0.35 12.24 -5.08
CA THR A 47 0.81 13.64 -5.20
C THR A 47 -0.18 14.53 -5.94
N SER A 48 -1.22 13.96 -6.56
CA SER A 48 -2.27 14.68 -7.29
C SER A 48 -3.66 14.26 -6.81
N ALA A 49 -4.66 15.10 -7.05
CA ALA A 49 -6.04 14.83 -6.67
C ALA A 49 -6.86 14.10 -7.75
N TYR A 50 -6.25 13.71 -8.87
CA TYR A 50 -6.97 13.21 -10.05
C TYR A 50 -7.85 11.98 -9.79
N GLU A 51 -7.40 11.10 -8.90
CA GLU A 51 -7.97 9.77 -8.74
C GLU A 51 -8.53 9.54 -7.32
N ILE A 52 -8.72 10.59 -6.51
CA ILE A 52 -9.20 10.44 -5.13
C ILE A 52 -10.54 9.69 -5.12
N GLY A 53 -10.65 8.69 -4.25
CA GLY A 53 -11.85 7.84 -4.13
C GLY A 53 -11.87 6.65 -5.08
N ASN A 54 -10.98 6.59 -6.07
CA ASN A 54 -10.94 5.46 -7.00
C ASN A 54 -10.23 4.26 -6.39
N SER A 55 -10.72 3.07 -6.74
CA SER A 55 -10.02 1.82 -6.44
C SER A 55 -8.74 1.68 -7.29
N PRO A 56 -7.79 0.81 -6.89
CA PRO A 56 -6.62 0.53 -7.70
C PRO A 56 -6.97 0.14 -9.13
N HIS A 57 -6.12 0.51 -10.06
CA HIS A 57 -6.32 0.25 -11.47
C HIS A 57 -6.42 -1.26 -11.74
N TYR A 58 -7.39 -1.69 -12.55
CA TYR A 58 -7.70 -3.10 -12.77
C TYR A 58 -6.47 -3.92 -13.23
N ARG A 59 -5.62 -3.38 -14.12
CA ARG A 59 -4.37 -4.04 -14.55
C ARG A 59 -3.43 -4.36 -13.37
N GLY A 60 -3.36 -3.47 -12.38
CA GLY A 60 -2.60 -3.69 -11.15
C GLY A 60 -3.24 -4.77 -10.29
N GLN A 61 -4.56 -4.73 -10.12
CA GLN A 61 -5.30 -5.76 -9.39
C GLN A 61 -5.12 -7.15 -10.02
N THR A 62 -5.26 -7.27 -11.35
CA THR A 62 -5.03 -8.52 -12.08
C THR A 62 -3.60 -9.03 -11.94
N CYS A 63 -2.60 -8.13 -11.94
CA CYS A 63 -1.21 -8.49 -11.68
C CYS A 63 -1.07 -9.09 -10.28
N MET A 64 -1.59 -8.41 -9.26
CA MET A 64 -1.47 -8.82 -7.86
C MET A 64 -2.21 -10.12 -7.55
N GLN A 65 -3.38 -10.33 -8.17
CA GLN A 65 -4.12 -11.60 -8.10
C GLN A 65 -3.28 -12.79 -8.61
N LYS A 66 -2.50 -12.62 -9.69
CA LYS A 66 -1.59 -13.66 -10.20
C LYS A 66 -0.49 -14.03 -9.21
N HIS A 67 -0.15 -13.11 -8.31
CA HIS A 67 0.83 -13.33 -7.24
C HIS A 67 0.18 -13.72 -5.91
N GLY A 68 -1.15 -13.93 -5.86
CA GLY A 68 -1.87 -14.28 -4.64
C GLY A 68 -1.93 -13.15 -3.62
N ILE A 69 -1.78 -11.89 -4.05
CA ILE A 69 -1.84 -10.71 -3.18
C ILE A 69 -3.12 -9.93 -3.48
N THR A 70 -3.92 -9.70 -2.45
CA THR A 70 -5.12 -8.86 -2.56
C THR A 70 -4.76 -7.40 -2.35
N MET A 71 -5.19 -6.54 -3.27
CA MET A 71 -5.14 -5.09 -3.08
C MET A 71 -6.52 -4.59 -2.65
N ASN A 72 -6.60 -4.02 -1.45
CA ASN A 72 -7.79 -3.29 -1.00
C ASN A 72 -7.36 -1.89 -0.57
N HIS A 73 -7.56 -0.93 -1.46
CA HIS A 73 -7.14 0.46 -1.25
C HIS A 73 -8.15 1.40 -1.87
N ILE A 74 -8.22 2.63 -1.36
CA ILE A 74 -8.95 3.72 -1.98
C ILE A 74 -8.00 4.89 -2.12
N ALA A 75 -7.86 5.37 -3.35
CA ALA A 75 -6.89 6.40 -3.65
C ALA A 75 -7.17 7.67 -2.82
N ARG A 76 -6.13 8.21 -2.20
CA ARG A 76 -6.19 9.41 -1.36
C ARG A 76 -5.05 10.36 -1.67
N PHE A 77 -5.28 11.65 -1.41
CA PHE A 77 -4.22 12.65 -1.45
C PHE A 77 -3.31 12.53 -0.22
N PHE A 78 -2.05 12.95 -0.34
CA PHE A 78 -1.07 12.79 0.74
C PHE A 78 -1.24 13.79 1.90
N HIS A 79 -1.96 14.89 1.67
CA HIS A 79 -2.34 15.87 2.69
C HIS A 79 -3.64 15.42 3.37
#